data_AF-A0A2G5HAK5-F1
#
_entry.id   AF-A0A2G5HAK5-F1
#
_cell.length_a   1.000
_cell.length_b   1.000
_cell.length_c   1.000
_cell.angle_alpha   90.00
_cell.angle_beta   90.00
_cell.angle_gamma   90.00
#
_symmetry.space_group_name_H-M   'P 1'
#
loop_
_entity.id
_entity.type
_entity.pdbx_description
1 polymer ?
#
loop_
_entity_poly.entity_id
_entity_poly.type
_entity_poly.pdbx_seq_one_letter_code
_entity_poly.pdbx_strand_id
1 'polypeptide(L)'
;MAKNERTAEEAAAKAARKAEKASKKAGKQVVTAKSLDDNLDEHSPIQRITATLYIPLSPVVNNYPIEGVCAEHFSPLYLQYYPPFDGVVLSYENVRLSENPEEGLREDGPSTVLARSINEYGVEFVWVTADFLVFRPAPNTYLKAEVNLQNESILGLLYLNYFTVSIPKENLPEDWKWDGSQWVDAQGEVVKEAVCKVVDFEPSGEGSISITGTLVGL
;
A
#
# COMPACT_ATOMS: atom_id res chain seq x y z
N MET A 1 16.96 -23.55 69.61
CA MET A 1 16.34 -23.90 68.32
C MET A 1 15.07 -23.06 68.19
N ALA A 2 15.03 -22.10 67.26
CA ALA A 2 13.84 -21.35 66.79
C ALA A 2 14.28 -19.99 66.24
N LYS A 3 14.70 -19.89 64.96
CA LYS A 3 14.88 -18.58 64.31
C LYS A 3 15.04 -18.55 62.78
N ASN A 4 14.55 -19.53 62.01
CA ASN A 4 14.73 -19.50 60.55
C ASN A 4 13.48 -19.74 59.68
N GLU A 5 12.27 -19.75 60.24
CA GLU A 5 11.06 -20.03 59.44
C GLU A 5 10.25 -18.78 59.06
N ARG A 6 10.56 -17.58 59.57
CA ARG A 6 9.77 -16.36 59.29
C ARG A 6 10.16 -15.58 58.03
N THR A 7 11.31 -15.86 57.41
CA THR A 7 11.81 -15.11 56.24
C THR A 7 11.36 -15.68 54.88
N ALA A 8 10.96 -16.95 54.82
CA ALA A 8 10.51 -17.57 53.57
C ALA A 8 9.05 -17.18 53.21
N GLU A 9 8.18 -17.04 54.20
CA GLU A 9 6.76 -16.74 54.01
C GLU A 9 6.52 -15.27 53.56
N GLU A 10 7.30 -14.32 54.07
CA GLU A 10 7.26 -12.91 53.63
C GLU A 10 7.82 -12.72 52.21
N ALA A 11 8.78 -13.54 51.79
CA ALA A 11 9.33 -13.52 50.43
C ALA A 11 8.32 -14.08 49.41
N ALA A 12 7.62 -15.16 49.76
CA ALA A 12 6.55 -15.74 48.94
C ALA A 12 5.35 -14.79 48.79
N ALA A 13 4.95 -14.11 49.87
CA ALA A 13 3.87 -13.12 49.85
C ALA A 13 4.19 -11.87 49.00
N LYS A 14 5.46 -11.43 48.99
CA LYS A 14 5.91 -10.34 48.09
C LYS A 14 6.00 -10.77 46.63
N ALA A 15 6.39 -12.00 46.35
CA ALA A 15 6.41 -12.55 44.98
C ALA A 15 4.99 -12.69 44.41
N ALA A 16 4.04 -13.18 45.21
CA ALA A 16 2.62 -13.28 44.82
C ALA A 16 1.99 -11.91 44.55
N ARG A 17 2.27 -10.89 45.37
CA ARG A 17 1.81 -9.51 45.13
C ARG A 17 2.46 -8.85 43.91
N LYS A 18 3.68 -9.24 43.52
CA LYS A 18 4.35 -8.74 42.32
C LYS A 18 3.80 -9.44 41.06
N ALA A 19 3.45 -10.72 41.15
CA ALA A 19 2.76 -11.47 40.10
C ALA A 19 1.31 -10.98 39.87
N GLU A 20 0.59 -10.63 40.95
CA GLU A 20 -0.76 -10.07 40.83
C GLU A 20 -0.76 -8.63 40.28
N LYS A 21 0.27 -7.84 40.58
CA LYS A 21 0.48 -6.52 39.95
C LYS A 21 1.00 -6.59 38.51
N ALA A 22 1.71 -7.65 38.14
CA ALA A 22 2.12 -7.90 36.75
C ALA A 22 0.92 -8.40 35.91
N SER A 23 0.06 -9.25 36.48
CA SER A 23 -1.17 -9.74 35.84
C SER A 23 -2.20 -8.61 35.64
N LYS A 24 -2.31 -7.66 36.57
CA LYS A 24 -3.16 -6.46 36.41
C LYS A 24 -2.61 -5.42 35.41
N LYS A 25 -1.38 -5.58 34.93
CA LYS A 25 -0.77 -4.72 33.89
C LYS A 25 -0.79 -5.36 32.48
N ALA A 26 -1.24 -6.61 32.38
CA ALA A 26 -1.37 -7.37 31.14
C ALA A 26 -2.84 -7.56 30.69
N GLY A 27 -3.78 -6.82 31.31
CA GLY A 27 -5.20 -6.87 30.95
C GLY A 27 -5.64 -5.62 30.22
N LYS A 28 -6.14 -5.81 28.99
CA LYS A 28 -6.81 -4.85 28.08
C LYS A 28 -5.92 -3.84 27.36
N GLN A 29 -5.16 -4.31 26.38
CA GLN A 29 -5.26 -3.67 25.07
C GLN A 29 -6.46 -4.32 24.36
N VAL A 30 -7.65 -3.78 24.64
CA VAL A 30 -8.74 -3.90 23.68
C VAL A 30 -8.32 -2.98 22.55
N VAL A 31 -7.75 -3.56 21.48
CA VAL A 31 -7.61 -2.85 20.21
C VAL A 31 -9.05 -2.55 19.81
N THR A 32 -9.48 -1.35 20.15
CA THR A 32 -10.84 -0.90 19.94
C THR A 32 -10.92 -0.72 18.43
N ALA A 33 -11.92 -1.28 17.75
CA ALA A 33 -12.07 -1.18 16.28
C ALA A 33 -11.83 0.25 15.72
N LYS A 34 -12.09 1.29 16.52
CA LYS A 34 -11.72 2.69 16.23
C LYS A 34 -10.24 2.96 15.95
N SER A 35 -9.30 2.29 16.62
CA SER A 35 -7.86 2.52 16.39
C SER A 35 -7.36 1.94 15.07
N LEU A 36 -8.04 0.94 14.50
CA LEU A 36 -7.65 0.37 13.20
C LEU A 36 -8.04 1.31 12.07
N ASP A 37 -9.24 1.89 12.13
CA ASP A 37 -9.73 2.89 11.16
C ASP A 37 -8.85 4.16 11.20
N ASP A 38 -8.48 4.65 12.39
CA ASP A 38 -7.56 5.80 12.51
C ASP A 38 -6.17 5.50 11.90
N ASN A 39 -5.65 4.26 12.03
CA ASN A 39 -4.36 3.87 11.43
C ASN A 39 -4.45 3.66 9.90
N LEU A 40 -5.62 3.31 9.37
CA LEU A 40 -5.89 3.23 7.93
C LEU A 40 -5.85 4.63 7.29
N ASP A 41 -6.38 5.63 7.99
CA ASP A 41 -6.45 7.01 7.51
C ASP A 41 -5.13 7.78 7.69
N GLU A 42 -4.37 7.53 8.77
CA GLU A 42 -3.10 8.22 9.02
C GLU A 42 -2.00 7.87 7.99
N HIS A 43 -2.04 6.68 7.39
CA HIS A 43 -1.03 6.19 6.46
C HIS A 43 -1.61 5.53 5.20
N SER A 44 -2.44 6.27 4.47
CA SER A 44 -2.96 5.82 3.17
C SER A 44 -1.82 5.55 2.17
N PRO A 45 -1.79 4.39 1.52
CA PRO A 45 -0.82 4.04 0.49
C PRO A 45 -1.11 4.73 -0.86
N ILE A 46 -2.24 5.43 -0.99
CA ILE A 46 -2.62 6.15 -2.20
C ILE A 46 -2.13 7.59 -2.08
N GLN A 47 -1.28 8.00 -3.02
CA GLN A 47 -0.64 9.31 -3.01
C GLN A 47 -0.89 10.03 -4.33
N ARG A 48 -1.06 11.35 -4.25
CA ARG A 48 -1.09 12.21 -5.44
C ARG A 48 0.30 12.76 -5.72
N ILE A 49 0.78 12.59 -6.94
CA ILE A 49 2.11 12.99 -7.40
C ILE A 49 1.97 13.85 -8.64
N THR A 50 2.41 15.11 -8.57
CA THR A 50 2.58 15.95 -9.76
C THR A 50 3.95 15.69 -10.35
N ALA A 51 4.01 15.29 -11.61
CA ALA A 51 5.26 14.98 -12.30
C ALA A 51 5.33 15.66 -13.67
N THR A 52 6.54 16.11 -14.01
CA THR A 52 6.86 16.70 -15.31
C THR A 52 7.83 15.78 -16.06
N LEU A 53 7.43 15.35 -17.26
CA LEU A 53 8.11 14.37 -18.08
C LEU A 53 8.47 14.99 -19.43
N TYR A 54 9.65 14.68 -19.94
CA TYR A 54 10.06 15.05 -21.30
C TYR A 54 9.85 13.85 -22.22
N ILE A 55 8.82 13.91 -23.05
CA ILE A 55 8.36 12.74 -23.82
C ILE A 55 8.35 13.03 -25.32
N PRO A 56 8.59 12.00 -26.15
CA PRO A 56 8.41 12.11 -27.59
C PRO A 56 6.92 12.18 -27.93
N LEU A 57 6.56 12.92 -28.96
CA LEU A 57 5.22 13.04 -29.49
C LEU A 57 5.21 12.67 -30.98
N SER A 58 4.31 11.78 -31.36
CA SER A 58 4.16 11.40 -32.77
C SER A 58 3.61 12.58 -33.60
N PRO A 59 4.13 12.82 -34.81
CA PRO A 59 3.65 13.92 -35.65
C PRO A 59 2.18 13.78 -36.08
N VAL A 60 1.60 12.58 -36.01
CA VAL A 60 0.18 12.35 -36.33
C VAL A 60 -0.77 13.04 -35.33
N VAL A 61 -0.30 13.27 -34.10
CA VAL A 61 -1.12 13.86 -33.04
C VAL A 61 -0.91 15.37 -32.87
N ASN A 62 -0.20 16.04 -33.79
CA ASN A 62 0.06 17.49 -33.71
C ASN A 62 -1.21 18.36 -33.65
N ASN A 63 -2.31 17.89 -34.24
CA ASN A 63 -3.60 18.61 -34.15
C ASN A 63 -4.30 18.44 -32.79
N TYR A 64 -3.95 17.38 -32.05
CA TYR A 64 -4.55 16.98 -30.76
C TYR A 64 -3.44 16.50 -29.81
N PRO A 65 -2.48 17.39 -29.43
CA PRO A 65 -1.24 16.96 -28.80
C PRO A 65 -1.47 16.42 -27.38
N ILE A 66 -2.44 16.96 -26.63
CA ILE A 66 -2.77 16.48 -25.28
C ILE A 66 -3.36 15.07 -25.37
N GLU A 67 -4.34 14.85 -26.25
CA GLU A 67 -4.96 13.56 -26.46
C GLU A 67 -3.94 12.53 -26.95
N GLY A 68 -3.02 12.95 -27.82
CA GLY A 68 -1.92 12.14 -28.30
C GLY A 68 -0.97 11.70 -27.19
N VAL A 69 -0.52 12.63 -26.36
CA VAL A 69 0.30 12.32 -25.16
C VAL A 69 -0.41 11.33 -24.25
N CYS A 70 -1.69 11.60 -23.97
CA CYS A 70 -2.50 10.74 -23.13
C CYS A 70 -2.62 9.32 -23.71
N ALA A 71 -2.82 9.19 -25.02
CA ALA A 71 -2.96 7.89 -25.68
C ALA A 71 -1.62 7.13 -25.79
N GLU A 72 -0.53 7.81 -26.12
CA GLU A 72 0.77 7.19 -26.38
C GLU A 72 1.54 6.86 -25.10
N HIS A 73 1.45 7.69 -24.06
CA HIS A 73 2.33 7.59 -22.89
C HIS A 73 1.61 7.33 -21.58
N PHE A 74 0.49 8.02 -21.30
CA PHE A 74 -0.12 7.94 -19.97
C PHE A 74 -1.17 6.84 -19.83
N SER A 75 -2.00 6.63 -20.85
CA SER A 75 -3.01 5.58 -20.83
C SER A 75 -2.42 4.17 -20.72
N PRO A 76 -1.25 3.86 -21.34
CA PRO A 76 -0.57 2.60 -21.08
C PRO A 76 -0.15 2.41 -19.62
N LEU A 77 0.02 3.47 -18.82
CA LEU A 77 0.44 3.35 -17.42
C LEU A 77 -0.71 2.95 -16.48
N TYR A 78 -1.98 2.99 -16.92
CA TYR A 78 -3.12 2.62 -16.09
C TYR A 78 -2.94 1.21 -15.52
N LEU A 79 -3.02 1.11 -14.20
CA LEU A 79 -2.91 -0.11 -13.43
C LEU A 79 -1.57 -0.85 -13.61
N GLN A 80 -0.54 -0.16 -14.13
CA GLN A 80 0.81 -0.68 -14.26
C GLN A 80 1.75 -0.07 -13.21
N TYR A 81 2.68 -0.88 -12.72
CA TYR A 81 3.79 -0.41 -11.93
C TYR A 81 4.71 0.47 -12.76
N TYR A 82 4.90 1.72 -12.32
CA TYR A 82 5.79 2.67 -12.97
C TYR A 82 6.99 2.95 -12.06
N PRO A 83 8.20 2.44 -12.40
CA PRO A 83 9.36 2.52 -11.52
C PRO A 83 9.73 3.94 -11.04
N PRO A 84 9.64 5.00 -11.87
CA PRO A 84 9.91 6.36 -11.40
C PRO A 84 8.97 6.86 -10.29
N PHE A 85 7.76 6.31 -10.20
CA PHE A 85 6.80 6.62 -9.13
C PHE A 85 6.79 5.56 -8.03
N ASP A 86 7.62 4.52 -8.11
CA ASP A 86 7.70 3.45 -7.10
C ASP A 86 6.32 2.91 -6.72
N GLY A 87 5.44 2.73 -7.70
CA GLY A 87 4.05 2.40 -7.44
C GLY A 87 3.22 2.21 -8.71
N VAL A 88 1.96 1.85 -8.52
CA VAL A 88 1.00 1.59 -9.59
C VAL A 88 0.19 2.85 -9.89
N VAL A 89 0.15 3.26 -11.15
CA VAL A 89 -0.65 4.44 -11.56
C VAL A 89 -2.13 4.06 -11.62
N LEU A 90 -2.95 4.67 -10.78
CA LEU A 90 -4.39 4.47 -10.74
C LEU A 90 -5.12 5.41 -11.69
N SER A 91 -4.72 6.67 -11.70
CA SER A 91 -5.28 7.68 -12.59
C SER A 91 -4.28 8.80 -12.87
N TYR A 92 -4.58 9.58 -13.91
CA TYR A 92 -3.93 10.86 -14.17
C TYR A 92 -4.98 11.93 -14.47
N GLU A 93 -4.67 13.17 -14.13
CA GLU A 93 -5.52 14.33 -14.36
C GLU A 93 -4.67 15.57 -14.67
N ASN A 94 -5.33 16.62 -15.16
CA ASN A 94 -4.73 17.94 -15.39
C ASN A 94 -3.46 17.91 -16.27
N VAL A 95 -3.53 17.26 -17.42
CA VAL A 95 -2.41 17.17 -18.36
C VAL A 95 -2.15 18.53 -19.00
N ARG A 96 -0.91 19.01 -18.89
CA ARG A 96 -0.45 20.33 -19.32
C ARG A 96 0.81 20.20 -20.16
N LEU A 97 0.85 20.88 -21.30
CA LEU A 97 2.05 20.98 -22.13
C LEU A 97 2.83 22.24 -21.76
N SER A 98 4.15 22.19 -21.91
CA SER A 98 5.04 23.33 -21.63
C SER A 98 6.33 23.26 -22.45
N GLU A 99 6.98 24.41 -22.65
CA GLU A 99 8.28 24.47 -23.33
C GLU A 99 9.44 24.15 -22.37
N ASN A 100 9.21 24.38 -21.08
CA ASN A 100 10.14 24.12 -20.00
C ASN A 100 9.40 23.54 -18.78
N PRO A 101 10.09 22.80 -17.90
CA PRO A 101 9.42 22.06 -16.84
C PRO A 101 8.77 22.94 -15.76
N GLU A 102 9.20 24.20 -15.61
CA GLU A 102 8.66 25.13 -14.60
C GLU A 102 7.29 25.69 -15.01
N GLU A 103 7.08 25.94 -16.31
CA GLU A 103 5.82 26.42 -16.84
C GLU A 103 4.67 25.42 -16.68
N GLY A 104 4.95 24.13 -16.80
CA GLY A 104 3.94 23.07 -16.66
C GLY A 104 3.35 22.95 -15.24
N LEU A 105 4.02 23.51 -14.24
CA LEU A 105 3.54 23.57 -12.85
C LEU A 105 2.55 24.71 -12.59
N ARG A 106 2.34 25.62 -13.55
CA ARG A 106 1.39 26.73 -13.44
C ARG A 106 -0.01 26.24 -13.81
N GLU A 107 -1.03 26.63 -13.04
CA GLU A 107 -2.43 26.25 -13.32
C GLU A 107 -2.91 26.75 -14.69
N ASP A 108 -2.51 27.96 -15.08
CA ASP A 108 -3.01 28.62 -16.29
C ASP A 108 -2.40 28.05 -17.59
N GLY A 109 -1.25 27.37 -17.48
CA GLY A 109 -0.45 26.88 -18.61
C GLY A 109 -0.12 27.95 -19.68
N PRO A 110 0.82 27.67 -20.59
CA PRO A 110 0.97 28.47 -21.80
C PRO A 110 -0.17 28.18 -22.79
N SER A 111 -0.70 29.21 -23.47
CA SER A 111 -1.74 29.07 -24.49
C SER A 111 -1.24 28.44 -25.79
N THR A 112 0.07 28.43 -26.00
CA THR A 112 0.74 27.87 -27.18
C THR A 112 2.09 27.35 -26.73
N VAL A 113 2.42 26.12 -27.13
CA VAL A 113 3.66 25.43 -26.75
C VAL A 113 4.39 25.03 -28.02
N LEU A 114 5.67 25.38 -28.10
CA LEU A 114 6.54 24.92 -29.17
C LEU A 114 7.21 23.59 -28.78
N ALA A 115 6.92 22.54 -29.55
CA ALA A 115 7.62 21.27 -29.43
C ALA A 115 8.98 21.32 -30.13
N ARG A 116 9.95 20.56 -29.61
CA ARG A 116 11.32 20.51 -30.13
C ARG A 116 11.50 19.32 -31.08
N SER A 117 11.77 19.59 -32.35
CA SER A 117 12.33 18.58 -33.25
C SER A 117 13.86 18.54 -33.13
N ILE A 118 14.45 17.35 -33.12
CA ILE A 118 15.88 17.13 -32.98
C ILE A 118 16.38 16.40 -34.23
N ASN A 119 17.40 16.95 -34.90
CA ASN A 119 18.09 16.35 -36.05
C ASN A 119 17.15 15.88 -37.18
N GLU A 120 16.11 16.66 -37.49
CA GLU A 120 15.14 16.36 -38.56
C GLU A 120 14.37 15.04 -38.36
N TYR A 121 14.41 14.47 -37.15
CA TYR A 121 13.55 13.34 -36.83
C TYR A 121 12.10 13.82 -36.83
N GLY A 122 11.21 13.04 -37.44
CA GLY A 122 9.79 13.39 -37.54
C GLY A 122 9.05 13.39 -36.20
N VAL A 123 9.70 12.92 -35.13
CA VAL A 123 9.16 12.93 -33.76
C VAL A 123 9.56 14.22 -33.08
N GLU A 124 8.59 14.83 -32.41
CA GLU A 124 8.77 16.06 -31.66
C GLU A 124 8.90 15.74 -30.16
N PHE A 125 9.51 16.62 -29.37
CA PHE A 125 9.65 16.42 -27.94
C PHE A 125 9.07 17.62 -27.19
N VAL A 126 8.32 17.34 -26.13
CA VAL A 126 7.64 18.36 -25.34
C VAL A 126 7.67 18.01 -23.86
N TRP A 127 7.65 19.02 -22.99
CA TRP A 127 7.47 18.82 -21.56
C TRP A 127 6.00 18.69 -21.24
N VAL A 128 5.66 17.64 -20.50
CA VAL A 128 4.29 17.36 -20.08
C VAL A 128 4.23 17.22 -18.58
N THR A 129 3.37 18.00 -17.96
CA THR A 129 3.07 17.89 -16.54
C THR A 129 1.69 17.30 -16.35
N ALA A 130 1.55 16.35 -15.42
CA ALA A 130 0.26 15.80 -15.04
C ALA A 130 0.25 15.44 -13.55
N ASP A 131 -0.94 15.37 -12.98
CA ASP A 131 -1.17 14.93 -11.62
C ASP A 131 -1.58 13.46 -11.65
N PHE A 132 -0.78 12.60 -11.03
CA PHE A 132 -0.99 11.15 -10.99
C PHE A 132 -1.51 10.74 -9.62
N LEU A 133 -2.52 9.88 -9.60
CA LEU A 133 -2.90 9.14 -8.41
C LEU A 133 -2.18 7.80 -8.45
N VAL A 134 -1.32 7.55 -7.47
CA VAL A 134 -0.44 6.37 -7.44
C VAL A 134 -0.70 5.56 -6.19
N PHE A 135 -0.92 4.26 -6.36
CA PHE A 135 -0.90 3.30 -5.26
C PHE A 135 0.54 2.86 -5.00
N ARG A 136 1.07 3.29 -3.86
CA ARG A 136 2.42 3.01 -3.39
C ARG A 136 2.33 2.26 -2.06
N PRO A 137 2.20 0.92 -2.07
CA PRO A 137 2.30 0.14 -0.84
C PRO A 137 3.70 0.34 -0.24
N ALA A 138 3.78 0.49 1.08
CA ALA A 138 5.06 0.63 1.77
C ALA A 138 5.10 -0.29 2.99
N PRO A 139 6.29 -0.80 3.37
CA PRO A 139 6.41 -1.58 4.59
C PRO A 139 5.83 -0.82 5.78
N ASN A 140 5.00 -1.52 6.56
CA ASN A 140 4.24 -0.99 7.69
C ASN A 140 2.99 -0.15 7.39
N THR A 141 2.51 -0.07 6.14
CA THR A 141 1.17 0.46 5.86
C THR A 141 0.10 -0.59 6.09
N TYR A 142 -1.13 -0.16 6.38
CA TYR A 142 -2.27 -1.06 6.58
C TYR A 142 -3.20 -1.05 5.37
N LEU A 143 -3.68 -2.22 4.97
CA LEU A 143 -4.63 -2.40 3.88
C LEU A 143 -5.84 -3.15 4.39
N LYS A 144 -7.03 -2.63 4.11
CA LYS A 144 -8.28 -3.36 4.31
C LYS A 144 -8.60 -4.14 3.03
N ALA A 145 -8.59 -5.46 3.11
CA ALA A 145 -8.74 -6.33 1.95
C ALA A 145 -9.75 -7.47 2.19
N GLU A 146 -10.35 -7.96 1.12
CA GLU A 146 -11.31 -9.06 1.14
C GLU A 146 -10.61 -10.40 0.89
N VAL A 147 -11.06 -11.47 1.55
CA VAL A 147 -10.53 -12.81 1.33
C VAL A 147 -10.98 -13.34 -0.02
N ASN A 148 -10.04 -13.75 -0.87
CA ASN A 148 -10.32 -14.25 -2.21
C ASN A 148 -9.91 -15.72 -2.38
N LEU A 149 -8.64 -16.04 -2.13
CA LEU A 149 -8.08 -17.38 -2.27
C LEU A 149 -7.60 -17.89 -0.92
N GLN A 150 -7.93 -19.13 -0.58
CA GLN A 150 -7.52 -19.73 0.69
C GLN A 150 -6.92 -21.10 0.44
N ASN A 151 -5.66 -21.28 0.87
CA ASN A 151 -4.97 -22.56 0.93
C ASN A 151 -4.38 -22.74 2.33
N GLU A 152 -4.02 -23.98 2.71
CA GLU A 152 -3.37 -24.25 4.00
C GLU A 152 -2.04 -23.49 4.18
N SER A 153 -1.35 -23.15 3.09
CA SER A 153 -0.04 -22.46 3.16
C SER A 153 -0.13 -20.95 3.04
N ILE A 154 -1.16 -20.41 2.37
CA ILE A 154 -1.27 -18.98 2.04
C ILE A 154 -2.73 -18.54 2.10
N LEU A 155 -2.96 -17.40 2.73
CA LEU A 155 -4.22 -16.64 2.67
C LEU A 155 -4.07 -15.50 1.66
N GLY A 156 -4.81 -15.57 0.56
CA GLY A 156 -4.85 -14.57 -0.49
C GLY A 156 -6.00 -13.59 -0.30
N LEU A 157 -5.66 -12.30 -0.21
CA LEU A 157 -6.59 -11.19 -0.09
C LEU A 157 -6.57 -10.34 -1.37
N LEU A 158 -7.64 -9.58 -1.58
CA LEU A 158 -7.74 -8.57 -2.62
C LEU A 158 -7.97 -7.18 -2.00
N TYR A 159 -7.02 -6.28 -2.21
CA TYR A 159 -7.17 -4.86 -1.92
C TYR A 159 -7.77 -4.14 -3.14
N LEU A 160 -8.80 -3.31 -2.91
CA LEU A 160 -9.59 -2.65 -3.97
C LEU A 160 -10.14 -3.59 -5.05
N ASN A 161 -10.35 -4.87 -4.69
CA ASN A 161 -10.78 -5.91 -5.63
C ASN A 161 -9.85 -6.08 -6.86
N TYR A 162 -8.58 -5.67 -6.76
CA TYR A 162 -7.63 -5.69 -7.88
C TYR A 162 -6.23 -6.14 -7.44
N PHE A 163 -5.71 -5.56 -6.35
CA PHE A 163 -4.35 -5.84 -5.89
C PHE A 163 -4.32 -7.08 -5.01
N THR A 164 -3.59 -8.10 -5.46
CA THR A 164 -3.41 -9.33 -4.69
C THR A 164 -2.44 -9.10 -3.54
N VAL A 165 -2.89 -9.44 -2.34
CA VAL A 165 -2.06 -9.48 -1.13
C VAL A 165 -1.97 -10.93 -0.67
N SER A 166 -0.77 -11.44 -0.51
CA SER A 166 -0.53 -12.80 -0.01
C SER A 166 -0.06 -12.74 1.43
N ILE A 167 -0.68 -13.55 2.28
CA ILE A 167 -0.27 -13.74 3.67
C ILE A 167 0.18 -15.19 3.83
N PRO A 168 1.50 -15.43 3.86
CA PRO A 168 2.06 -16.75 4.14
C PRO A 168 1.63 -17.26 5.52
N LYS A 169 1.56 -18.57 5.70
CA LYS A 169 1.21 -19.20 6.99
C LYS A 169 2.10 -18.74 8.13
N GLU A 170 3.37 -18.48 7.85
CA GLU A 170 4.35 -18.00 8.84
C GLU A 170 4.00 -16.60 9.37
N ASN A 171 3.21 -15.84 8.61
CA ASN A 171 2.77 -14.48 8.94
C ASN A 171 1.31 -14.43 9.44
N LEU A 172 0.64 -15.58 9.56
CA LEU A 172 -0.69 -15.68 10.15
C LEU A 172 -0.59 -15.74 11.69
N PRO A 173 -1.63 -15.28 12.42
CA PRO A 173 -1.69 -15.43 13.87
C PRO A 173 -1.71 -16.91 14.27
N GLU A 174 -1.00 -17.27 15.36
CA GLU A 174 -0.92 -18.67 15.83
C GLU A 174 -2.27 -19.26 16.24
N ASP A 175 -3.24 -18.41 16.59
CA ASP A 175 -4.57 -18.82 17.01
C ASP A 175 -5.47 -19.24 15.83
N TRP A 176 -5.10 -18.90 14.60
CA TRP A 176 -5.86 -19.25 13.40
C TRP A 176 -5.60 -20.70 12.99
N LYS A 177 -6.65 -21.37 12.53
CA LYS A 177 -6.58 -22.79 12.16
C LYS A 177 -7.17 -23.04 10.78
N TRP A 178 -6.57 -24.00 10.09
CA TRP A 178 -7.09 -24.53 8.85
C TRP A 178 -8.10 -25.64 9.16
N ASP A 179 -9.34 -25.49 8.71
CA ASP A 179 -10.41 -26.48 8.94
C ASP A 179 -10.48 -27.59 7.87
N GLY A 180 -9.58 -27.53 6.87
CA GLY A 180 -9.58 -28.41 5.70
C GLY A 180 -10.10 -27.74 4.42
N SER A 181 -10.80 -26.61 4.56
CA SER A 181 -11.41 -25.86 3.46
C SER A 181 -11.16 -24.36 3.54
N GLN A 182 -11.15 -23.78 4.73
CA GLN A 182 -11.02 -22.35 4.99
C GLN A 182 -10.21 -22.11 6.28
N TRP A 183 -9.68 -20.89 6.39
CA TRP A 183 -9.09 -20.40 7.61
C TRP A 183 -10.17 -19.89 8.56
N VAL A 184 -10.13 -20.36 9.80
CA VAL A 184 -10.95 -19.86 10.90
C VAL A 184 -10.09 -19.08 11.89
N ASP A 185 -10.66 -17.99 12.40
CA ASP A 185 -10.01 -17.18 13.43
C ASP A 185 -10.02 -17.86 14.81
N ALA A 186 -9.54 -17.15 15.83
CA ALA A 186 -9.47 -17.65 17.20
C ALA A 186 -10.87 -17.97 17.80
N GLN A 187 -11.93 -17.39 17.23
CA GLN A 187 -13.33 -17.57 17.64
C GLN A 187 -14.01 -18.70 16.84
N GLY A 188 -13.33 -19.25 15.83
CA GLY A 188 -13.87 -20.28 14.95
C GLY A 188 -14.74 -19.73 13.83
N GLU A 189 -14.67 -18.43 13.56
CA GLU A 189 -15.45 -17.76 12.52
C GLU A 189 -14.65 -17.64 11.22
N VAL A 190 -15.36 -17.69 10.10
CA VAL A 190 -14.76 -17.52 8.76
C VAL A 190 -14.64 -16.03 8.45
N VAL A 191 -13.40 -15.58 8.26
CA VAL A 191 -13.11 -14.18 7.98
C VAL A 191 -13.37 -13.87 6.50
N LYS A 192 -14.17 -12.82 6.24
CA LYS A 192 -14.46 -12.33 4.88
C LYS A 192 -13.63 -11.08 4.53
N GLU A 193 -13.38 -10.24 5.51
CA GLU A 193 -12.60 -9.01 5.40
C GLU A 193 -11.52 -9.03 6.48
N ALA A 194 -10.31 -8.64 6.12
CA ALA A 194 -9.19 -8.58 7.04
C ALA A 194 -8.38 -7.30 6.84
N VAL A 195 -7.84 -6.76 7.93
CA VAL A 195 -6.85 -5.69 7.88
C VAL A 195 -5.47 -6.35 7.94
N CYS A 196 -4.69 -6.15 6.89
CA CYS A 196 -3.32 -6.64 6.83
C CYS A 196 -2.33 -5.49 6.89
N LYS A 197 -1.19 -5.75 7.51
CA LYS A 197 -0.04 -4.86 7.50
C LYS A 197 0.91 -5.32 6.40
N VAL A 198 1.29 -4.41 5.51
CA VAL A 198 2.27 -4.67 4.44
C VAL A 198 3.63 -4.94 5.05
N VAL A 199 4.21 -6.08 4.71
CA VAL A 199 5.57 -6.47 5.10
C VAL A 199 6.54 -6.09 3.99
N ASP A 200 6.19 -6.45 2.76
CA ASP A 200 7.01 -6.23 1.59
C ASP A 200 6.14 -6.09 0.33
N PHE A 201 6.69 -5.49 -0.72
CA PHE A 201 6.08 -5.46 -2.04
C PHE A 201 7.15 -5.64 -3.11
N GLU A 202 6.82 -6.41 -4.14
CA GLU A 202 7.72 -6.63 -5.27
C GLU A 202 6.99 -6.27 -6.58
N PRO A 203 7.61 -5.49 -7.48
CA PRO A 203 7.11 -5.32 -8.82
C PRO A 203 7.24 -6.66 -9.57
N SER A 204 6.13 -7.16 -10.09
CA SER A 204 6.13 -8.32 -10.95
C SER A 204 6.58 -7.91 -12.37
N GLY A 205 7.21 -8.82 -13.10
CA GLY A 205 7.69 -8.56 -14.46
C GLY A 205 6.60 -8.26 -15.49
N GLU A 206 5.32 -8.40 -15.15
CA GLU A 206 4.17 -8.14 -16.03
C GLU A 206 3.45 -6.81 -15.72
N GLY A 207 4.10 -5.90 -14.98
CA GLY A 207 3.52 -4.61 -14.63
C GLY A 207 2.47 -4.68 -13.52
N SER A 208 2.27 -5.85 -12.90
CA SER A 208 1.52 -5.99 -11.65
C SER A 208 2.46 -5.91 -10.44
N ILE A 209 1.89 -5.88 -9.24
CA ILE A 209 2.66 -5.91 -7.99
C ILE A 209 2.20 -7.10 -7.15
N SER A 210 3.13 -7.73 -6.47
CA SER A 210 2.84 -8.75 -5.45
C SER A 210 3.09 -8.13 -4.09
N ILE A 211 2.07 -8.13 -3.23
CA ILE A 211 2.16 -7.58 -1.88
C ILE A 211 2.21 -8.74 -0.90
N THR A 212 3.21 -8.76 -0.03
CA THR A 212 3.29 -9.70 1.08
C THR A 212 2.90 -9.00 2.37
N GLY A 213 1.96 -9.58 3.11
CA GLY A 213 1.43 -9.01 4.34
C GLY A 213 1.51 -9.93 5.55
N THR A 214 1.11 -9.38 6.69
CA THR A 214 0.78 -10.09 7.92
C THR A 214 -0.55 -9.58 8.45
N LEU A 215 -1.32 -10.43 9.14
CA LEU A 215 -2.57 -9.99 9.76
C LEU A 215 -2.26 -9.26 11.06
N VAL A 216 -2.94 -8.12 11.25
CA VAL A 216 -2.96 -7.47 12.56
C VAL A 216 -4.04 -8.17 13.37
N GLY A 217 -3.69 -8.72 14.55
CA GLY A 217 -4.66 -9.36 15.42
C GLY A 217 -5.85 -8.43 15.70
N LEU A 218 -7.06 -8.92 15.43
CA LEU A 218 -8.33 -8.28 15.80
C LEU A 218 -8.57 -8.38 17.31
#